data_AF-A0A1P8WYS3-F1
#
_entry.id   AF-A0A1P8WYS3-F1
#
_cell.length_a   1.000
_cell.length_b   1.000
_cell.length_c   1.000
_cell.angle_alpha   90.00
_cell.angle_beta   90.00
_cell.angle_gamma   90.00
#
_symmetry.space_group_name_H-M   'P 1'
#
loop_
_entity.id
_entity.type
_entity.pdbx_description
1 polymer ?
#
loop_
_entity_poly.entity_id
_entity_poly.type
_entity_poly.pdbx_seq_one_letter_code
_entity_poly.pdbx_strand_id
1 'polypeptide(L)'
;MTIISRVPRASFRGRPKSVALDPGLEGAAPVPADAGALGDAPRIRAILTEAAREGRSVSYSELLGDLGFRFTRPKMRAVCKTLEEVDRLAALDGEPDLAVLVVRESDRLPGQGWWVGGTALLLGYDGPWEGAAAARFIREQQQAVFDFWAEQ
;
A
#
# COMPACT_ATOMS: atom_id res chain seq x y z
N MET A 1 -58.03 35.23 -22.67
CA MET A 1 -56.71 35.66 -22.14
C MET A 1 -55.67 35.37 -23.21
N THR A 2 -55.11 36.43 -23.78
CA THR A 2 -54.17 36.44 -24.90
C THR A 2 -52.81 35.90 -24.47
N ILE A 3 -52.12 35.15 -25.34
CA ILE A 3 -50.81 35.50 -25.93
C ILE A 3 -50.28 34.32 -26.74
N ILE A 4 -50.13 34.58 -28.03
CA ILE A 4 -49.39 33.82 -29.03
C ILE A 4 -47.89 34.07 -28.75
N SER A 5 -47.05 33.04 -28.79
CA SER A 5 -45.61 33.29 -29.00
C SER A 5 -44.97 32.22 -29.89
N ARG A 6 -44.32 32.74 -30.94
CA ARG A 6 -43.59 32.04 -32.00
C ARG A 6 -42.20 31.58 -31.54
N VAL A 7 -41.74 30.52 -32.17
CA VAL A 7 -40.41 29.87 -32.22
C VAL A 7 -39.26 30.87 -32.54
N PRO A 8 -37.97 30.56 -32.25
CA PRO A 8 -37.18 29.75 -33.19
C PRO A 8 -36.14 28.76 -32.59
N ARG A 9 -35.87 27.71 -33.37
CA ARG A 9 -34.74 26.78 -33.23
C ARG A 9 -33.41 27.51 -33.35
N ALA A 10 -32.48 27.25 -32.43
CA ALA A 10 -31.06 27.55 -32.60
C ALA A 10 -30.28 26.23 -32.69
N SER A 11 -29.80 25.94 -33.90
CA SER A 11 -28.77 24.94 -34.17
C SER A 11 -27.43 25.55 -33.77
N PHE A 12 -26.75 24.98 -32.78
CA PHE A 12 -25.39 25.39 -32.41
C PHE A 12 -24.43 24.26 -32.73
N ARG A 13 -23.77 24.38 -33.89
CA ARG A 13 -22.68 23.52 -34.34
C ARG A 13 -21.38 24.05 -33.71
N GLY A 14 -21.06 23.56 -32.51
CA GLY A 14 -19.77 23.82 -31.86
C GLY A 14 -18.69 22.87 -32.38
N ARG A 15 -17.67 23.39 -33.06
CA ARG A 15 -16.43 22.64 -33.35
C ARG A 15 -15.69 22.36 -32.03
N PRO A 16 -15.08 21.18 -31.82
CA PRO A 16 -14.17 21.02 -30.70
C PRO A 16 -12.92 21.87 -30.94
N LYS A 17 -12.57 22.70 -29.96
CA LYS A 17 -11.25 23.32 -29.89
C LYS A 17 -10.24 22.24 -29.51
N SER A 18 -9.25 22.02 -30.36
CA SER A 18 -8.04 21.26 -30.06
C SER A 18 -7.32 21.90 -28.89
N VAL A 19 -7.35 21.24 -27.73
CA VAL A 19 -6.43 21.52 -26.63
C VAL A 19 -5.15 20.74 -26.93
N ALA A 20 -4.05 21.47 -27.05
CA ALA A 20 -2.71 20.93 -27.15
C ALA A 20 -2.43 20.08 -25.90
N LEU A 21 -1.86 18.90 -26.14
CA LEU A 21 -1.41 17.97 -25.12
C LEU A 21 -0.10 18.52 -24.52
N ASP A 22 -0.14 18.97 -23.27
CA ASP A 22 1.07 19.13 -22.46
C ASP A 22 1.61 17.73 -22.12
N PRO A 23 2.86 17.37 -22.49
CA PRO A 23 3.44 16.09 -22.11
C PRO A 23 3.94 16.18 -20.66
N GLY A 24 3.01 16.08 -19.71
CA GLY A 24 3.29 16.00 -18.29
C GLY A 24 3.32 14.54 -17.82
N LEU A 25 4.51 14.06 -17.49
CA LEU A 25 4.81 12.95 -16.56
C LEU A 25 3.83 11.76 -16.61
N GLU A 26 4.23 10.70 -17.31
CA GLU A 26 3.60 9.37 -17.21
C GLU A 26 3.81 8.81 -15.79
N GLY A 27 3.00 9.26 -14.85
CA GLY A 27 2.68 8.47 -13.67
C GLY A 27 1.89 7.27 -14.16
N ALA A 28 2.42 6.06 -13.94
CA ALA A 28 1.77 4.81 -14.28
C ALA A 28 0.28 4.89 -13.91
N ALA A 29 -0.60 4.69 -14.89
CA ALA A 29 -2.04 4.72 -14.67
C ALA A 29 -2.39 3.80 -13.49
N PRO A 30 -3.21 4.24 -12.52
CA PRO A 30 -3.54 3.43 -11.36
C PRO A 30 -4.15 2.11 -11.86
N VAL A 31 -3.51 1.00 -11.52
CA VAL A 31 -4.03 -0.34 -11.84
C VAL A 31 -5.37 -0.45 -11.11
N PRO A 32 -6.51 -0.57 -11.84
CA PRO A 32 -7.80 -0.66 -11.19
C PRO A 32 -7.81 -1.89 -10.29
N ALA A 33 -8.24 -1.69 -9.05
CA ALA A 33 -8.35 -2.77 -8.09
C ALA A 33 -9.38 -3.80 -8.58
N ASP A 34 -8.93 -4.98 -9.01
CA ASP A 34 -9.78 -6.15 -9.00
C ASP A 34 -9.87 -6.71 -7.57
N ALA A 35 -10.91 -7.51 -7.29
CA ALA A 35 -11.12 -8.04 -5.95
C ALA A 35 -9.99 -8.99 -5.47
N GLY A 36 -9.17 -9.50 -6.40
CA GLY A 36 -8.06 -10.41 -6.12
C GLY A 36 -6.83 -9.72 -5.55
N ALA A 37 -6.65 -8.42 -5.81
CA ALA A 37 -5.45 -7.68 -5.40
C ALA A 37 -5.15 -7.69 -3.88
N LEU A 38 -6.16 -7.86 -3.01
CA LEU A 38 -5.92 -7.99 -1.55
C LEU A 38 -5.26 -9.32 -1.16
N GLY A 39 -5.44 -10.37 -1.97
CA GLY A 39 -4.90 -11.71 -1.77
C GLY A 39 -3.68 -12.04 -2.63
N ASP A 40 -3.19 -11.08 -3.41
CA ASP A 40 -2.07 -11.26 -4.33
C ASP A 40 -0.74 -11.06 -3.60
N ALA A 41 -0.24 -12.14 -2.99
CA ALA A 41 1.03 -12.12 -2.25
C ALA A 41 2.23 -11.74 -3.13
N PRO A 42 2.40 -12.25 -4.37
CA PRO A 42 3.47 -11.80 -5.26
C PRO A 42 3.45 -10.29 -5.54
N ARG A 43 2.27 -9.71 -5.78
CA ARG A 43 2.14 -8.26 -6.00
C ARG A 43 2.47 -7.46 -4.75
N ILE A 44 1.98 -7.88 -3.58
CA ILE A 44 2.28 -7.21 -2.31
C ILE A 44 3.78 -7.31 -2.00
N ARG A 45 4.39 -8.48 -2.22
CA ARG A 45 5.84 -8.67 -2.07
C ARG A 45 6.61 -7.68 -2.94
N ALA A 46 6.24 -7.55 -4.22
CA ALA A 46 6.90 -6.60 -5.13
C ALA A 46 6.84 -5.14 -4.61
N ILE A 47 5.67 -4.70 -4.11
CA ILE A 47 5.52 -3.36 -3.51
C ILE A 47 6.46 -3.19 -2.30
N LEU A 48 6.51 -4.19 -1.41
CA LEU A 48 7.34 -4.13 -0.21
C LEU A 48 8.83 -4.23 -0.50
N THR A 49 9.24 -5.00 -1.51
CA THR A 49 10.63 -5.06 -1.97
C THR A 49 11.09 -3.71 -2.52
N GLU A 50 10.28 -3.02 -3.31
CA GLU A 50 10.62 -1.66 -3.78
C GLU A 50 10.73 -0.68 -2.61
N ALA A 51 9.80 -0.73 -1.65
CA ALA A 51 9.91 0.09 -0.43
C ALA A 51 11.16 -0.25 0.41
N ALA A 52 11.55 -1.52 0.45
CA ALA A 52 12.76 -1.96 1.15
C ALA A 52 14.03 -1.39 0.50
N ARG A 53 14.11 -1.42 -0.84
CA ARG A 53 15.19 -0.81 -1.63
C ARG A 53 15.29 0.70 -1.43
N GLU A 54 14.15 1.35 -1.21
CA GLU A 54 14.08 2.78 -0.87
C GLU A 54 14.38 3.08 0.61
N GLY A 55 14.59 2.06 1.45
CA GLY A 55 14.89 2.21 2.87
C GLY A 55 13.73 2.77 3.69
N ARG A 56 12.49 2.46 3.31
CA ARG A 56 11.28 3.03 3.94
C ARG A 56 10.25 1.98 4.34
N SER A 57 9.49 2.29 5.39
CA SER A 57 8.28 1.55 5.76
C SER A 57 7.03 2.13 5.08
N VAL A 58 6.01 1.29 4.87
CA VAL A 58 4.77 1.61 4.16
C VAL A 58 3.60 1.59 5.13
N SER A 59 2.70 2.58 5.07
CA SER A 59 1.49 2.52 5.91
C SER A 59 0.44 1.58 5.32
N TYR A 60 -0.47 1.04 6.15
CA TYR A 60 -1.61 0.26 5.62
C TYR A 60 -2.46 1.04 4.60
N SER A 61 -2.59 2.35 4.76
CA SER A 61 -3.35 3.20 3.84
C SER A 61 -2.65 3.33 2.50
N GLU A 62 -1.33 3.51 2.52
CA GLU A 62 -0.48 3.59 1.34
C GLU A 62 -0.48 2.26 0.58
N LEU A 63 -0.20 1.13 1.25
CA LEU A 63 -0.23 -0.19 0.64
C LEU A 63 -1.60 -0.50 0.01
N LEU A 64 -2.70 -0.17 0.70
CA LEU A 64 -4.04 -0.32 0.11
C LEU A 64 -4.24 0.61 -1.09
N GLY A 65 -3.68 1.82 -1.07
CA GLY A 65 -3.68 2.77 -2.18
C GLY A 65 -2.98 2.22 -3.42
N ASP A 66 -1.80 1.63 -3.26
CA ASP A 66 -1.01 1.00 -4.34
C ASP A 66 -1.71 -0.24 -4.94
N LEU A 67 -2.55 -0.90 -4.13
CA LEU A 67 -3.45 -1.96 -4.56
C LEU A 67 -4.77 -1.43 -5.18
N GLY A 68 -4.96 -0.11 -5.24
CA GLY A 68 -6.13 0.55 -5.84
C GLY A 68 -7.35 0.65 -4.90
N PHE A 69 -7.17 0.50 -3.60
CA PHE A 69 -8.23 0.53 -2.60
C PHE A 69 -8.13 1.73 -1.66
N ARG A 70 -9.29 2.28 -1.28
CA ARG A 70 -9.39 3.08 -0.05
C ARG A 70 -9.22 2.20 1.18
N PHE A 71 -8.61 2.76 2.21
CA PHE A 71 -8.49 2.14 3.52
C PHE A 71 -9.87 1.83 4.12
N THR A 72 -10.07 0.56 4.51
CA THR A 72 -11.17 0.14 5.39
C THR A 72 -10.67 -0.98 6.30
N ARG A 73 -11.25 -1.11 7.50
CA ARG A 73 -10.87 -2.18 8.44
C ARG A 73 -11.00 -3.59 7.84
N PRO A 74 -12.06 -3.94 7.08
CA PRO A 74 -12.13 -5.24 6.40
C PRO A 74 -10.97 -5.49 5.42
N LYS A 75 -10.59 -4.49 4.62
CA LYS A 75 -9.50 -4.64 3.64
C LYS A 75 -8.14 -4.71 4.30
N MET A 76 -7.90 -3.90 5.33
CA MET A 76 -6.70 -3.99 6.16
C MET A 76 -6.56 -5.40 6.75
N ARG A 77 -7.65 -5.98 7.30
CA ARG A 77 -7.61 -7.37 7.81
C ARG A 77 -7.35 -8.40 6.71
N ALA A 78 -7.85 -8.18 5.50
CA ALA A 78 -7.59 -9.07 4.37
C ALA A 78 -6.09 -9.03 3.99
N VAL A 79 -5.51 -7.84 3.85
CA VAL A 79 -4.08 -7.67 3.58
C VAL A 79 -3.21 -8.24 4.70
N CYS A 80 -3.58 -8.06 5.97
CA CYS A 80 -2.84 -8.67 7.10
C CYS A 80 -2.67 -10.19 6.94
N LYS A 81 -3.69 -10.90 6.44
CA LYS A 81 -3.59 -12.34 6.20
C LYS A 81 -2.64 -12.66 5.04
N THR A 82 -2.67 -11.84 3.99
CA THR A 82 -1.80 -12.02 2.83
C THR A 82 -0.35 -11.71 3.17
N LEU A 83 -0.08 -10.82 4.14
CA LEU A 83 1.28 -10.55 4.62
C LEU A 83 1.94 -11.78 5.26
N GLU A 84 1.17 -12.66 5.92
CA GLU A 84 1.70 -13.94 6.42
C GLU A 84 2.22 -14.83 5.28
N GLU A 85 1.52 -14.83 4.14
CA GLU A 85 1.94 -15.55 2.93
C GLU A 85 3.16 -14.88 2.27
N VAL A 86 3.25 -13.55 2.30
CA VAL A 86 4.43 -12.82 1.81
C VAL A 86 5.67 -13.22 2.60
N ASP A 87 5.60 -13.21 3.93
CA ASP A 87 6.74 -13.62 4.78
C ASP A 87 7.08 -15.10 4.56
N ARG A 88 6.08 -15.97 4.37
CA ARG A 88 6.32 -17.38 4.00
C ARG A 88 7.10 -17.52 2.68
N LEU A 89 6.77 -16.71 1.68
CA LEU A 89 7.47 -16.69 0.39
C LEU A 89 8.90 -16.13 0.54
N ALA A 90 9.08 -15.05 1.31
CA ALA A 90 10.39 -14.48 1.61
C ALA A 90 11.30 -15.52 2.29
N ALA A 91 10.78 -16.24 3.29
CA ALA A 91 11.52 -17.26 4.01
C ALA A 91 11.96 -18.45 3.11
N LEU A 92 11.17 -18.81 2.09
CA LEU A 92 11.55 -19.85 1.11
C LEU A 92 12.77 -19.44 0.26
N ASP A 93 12.93 -18.14 0.04
CA ASP A 93 14.03 -17.56 -0.75
C ASP A 93 15.21 -17.13 0.15
N GLY A 94 15.12 -17.35 1.47
CA GLY A 94 16.14 -16.92 2.44
C GLY A 94 16.15 -15.40 2.70
N GLU A 95 15.07 -14.71 2.34
CA GLU A 95 14.89 -13.27 2.51
C GLU A 95 14.32 -12.94 3.89
N PRO A 96 14.57 -11.73 4.43
CA PRO A 96 13.98 -11.29 5.69
C PRO A 96 12.46 -11.00 5.58
N ASP A 97 11.74 -11.11 6.69
CA ASP A 97 10.29 -10.85 6.77
C ASP A 97 9.96 -9.42 6.31
N LEU A 98 9.13 -9.29 5.28
CA LEU A 98 8.74 -8.01 4.70
C LEU A 98 7.57 -7.37 5.42
N ALA A 99 6.72 -8.15 6.11
CA ALA A 99 5.54 -7.60 6.79
C ALA A 99 5.88 -6.59 7.89
N VAL A 100 7.11 -6.62 8.44
CA VAL A 100 7.59 -5.63 9.42
C VAL A 100 7.67 -4.21 8.85
N LEU A 101 7.70 -4.07 7.52
CA LEU A 101 7.67 -2.79 6.84
C LEU A 101 6.26 -2.16 6.81
N VAL A 102 5.20 -2.95 7.03
CA VAL A 102 3.82 -2.46 6.98
C VAL A 102 3.37 -1.99 8.35
N VAL A 103 3.16 -0.68 8.48
CA VAL A 103 2.98 -0.04 9.78
C VAL A 103 1.68 0.76 9.91
N ARG A 104 1.30 1.03 11.15
CA ARG A 104 0.22 1.95 11.49
C ARG A 104 0.67 3.40 11.31
N GLU A 105 -0.25 4.25 10.88
CA GLU A 105 0.02 5.70 10.73
C GLU A 105 0.32 6.39 12.08
N SER A 106 -0.28 5.91 13.16
CA SER A 106 -0.23 6.59 14.46
C SER A 106 1.14 6.57 15.13
N ASP A 107 1.88 5.47 14.99
CA ASP A 107 3.11 5.20 15.75
C ASP A 107 4.23 4.55 14.93
N ARG A 108 3.98 4.26 13.65
CA ARG A 108 4.93 3.59 12.75
C ARG A 108 5.37 2.20 13.23
N LEU A 109 4.54 1.54 14.06
CA LEU A 109 4.75 0.15 14.47
C LEU A 109 3.89 -0.79 13.61
N PRO A 110 4.28 -2.08 13.44
CA PRO A 110 3.48 -3.07 12.72
C PRO A 110 2.11 -3.27 13.37
N GLY A 111 1.09 -3.63 12.58
CA GLY A 111 -0.23 -3.95 13.13
C GLY A 111 -0.21 -5.13 14.10
N GLN A 112 -1.26 -5.28 14.92
CA GLN A 112 -1.36 -6.34 15.94
C GLN A 112 -1.02 -7.74 15.41
N GLY A 113 -1.43 -8.06 14.17
CA GLY A 113 -1.18 -9.36 13.52
C GLY A 113 0.29 -9.78 13.54
N TRP A 114 1.20 -8.84 13.30
CA TRP A 114 2.64 -9.10 13.28
C TRP A 114 3.17 -9.50 14.66
N TRP A 115 2.66 -8.88 15.72
CA TRP A 115 3.06 -9.17 17.10
C TRP A 115 2.52 -10.51 17.60
N VAL A 116 1.25 -10.82 17.31
CA VAL A 116 0.62 -12.06 17.75
C VAL A 116 1.07 -13.29 16.96
N GLY A 117 1.66 -13.09 15.77
CA GLY A 117 2.23 -14.15 14.94
C GLY A 117 3.43 -14.87 15.56
N GLY A 118 3.95 -14.38 16.70
CA GLY A 118 5.05 -15.01 17.43
C GLY A 118 6.44 -14.60 16.93
N THR A 119 6.53 -13.91 15.79
CA THR A 119 7.79 -13.41 15.21
C THR A 119 8.60 -12.60 16.22
N ALA A 120 7.99 -11.66 16.93
CA ALA A 120 8.67 -10.87 17.97
C ALA A 120 9.31 -11.75 19.06
N LEU A 121 8.60 -12.78 19.54
CA LEU A 121 9.11 -13.68 20.56
C LEU A 121 10.24 -14.57 20.04
N LEU A 122 10.14 -15.06 18.80
CA LEU A 122 11.20 -15.83 18.15
C LEU A 122 12.48 -15.01 17.96
N LEU A 123 12.33 -13.70 17.77
CA LEU A 123 13.41 -12.72 17.69
C LEU A 123 13.88 -12.25 19.08
N GLY A 124 13.37 -12.84 20.17
CA GLY A 124 13.80 -12.56 21.54
C GLY A 124 13.17 -11.32 22.19
N TYR A 125 12.10 -10.77 21.61
CA TYR A 125 11.37 -9.63 22.18
C TYR A 125 10.10 -10.07 22.91
N ASP A 126 10.05 -9.84 24.21
CA ASP A 126 8.92 -10.13 25.11
C ASP A 126 8.28 -8.86 25.72
N GLY A 127 8.69 -7.69 25.24
CA GLY A 127 8.22 -6.39 25.73
C GLY A 127 6.84 -5.97 25.20
N PRO A 128 6.36 -4.78 25.61
CA PRO A 128 5.10 -4.22 25.13
C PRO A 128 5.10 -3.98 23.61
N TRP A 129 3.95 -4.03 22.95
CA TRP A 129 3.83 -3.77 21.49
C TRP A 129 3.82 -2.29 21.11
N GLU A 130 4.05 -1.41 22.09
CA GLU A 130 4.01 0.04 21.96
C GLU A 130 5.14 0.68 22.78
N GLY A 131 5.40 1.96 22.50
CA GLY A 131 6.39 2.75 23.22
C GLY A 131 7.81 2.58 22.69
N ALA A 132 8.76 3.22 23.39
CA ALA A 132 10.13 3.37 22.91
C ALA A 132 10.88 2.05 22.71
N ALA A 133 10.61 1.05 23.56
CA ALA A 133 11.21 -0.27 23.44
C ALA A 133 10.75 -1.00 22.17
N ALA A 134 9.44 -1.01 21.90
CA ALA A 134 8.87 -1.56 20.67
C ALA A 134 9.43 -0.84 19.44
N ALA A 135 9.46 0.49 19.47
CA ALA A 135 9.98 1.29 18.37
C ALA A 135 11.45 1.01 18.08
N ARG A 136 12.28 0.79 19.10
CA ARG A 136 13.69 0.40 18.89
C ARG A 136 13.80 -0.97 18.26
N PHE A 137 13.10 -1.96 18.82
CA PHE A 137 13.09 -3.32 18.30
C PHE A 137 12.64 -3.37 16.83
N ILE A 138 11.52 -2.71 16.50
CA ILE A 138 11.04 -2.65 15.11
C ILE A 138 12.04 -1.97 14.17
N ARG A 139 12.73 -0.91 14.62
CA ARG A 139 13.76 -0.27 13.79
C ARG A 139 14.91 -1.22 13.46
N GLU A 140 15.33 -2.06 14.40
CA GLU A 140 16.37 -3.07 14.16
C GLU A 140 15.92 -4.08 13.11
N GLN A 141 14.66 -4.55 13.20
CA GLN A 141 14.11 -5.48 12.21
C GLN A 141 13.92 -4.86 10.83
N GLN A 142 13.44 -3.60 10.76
CA GLN A 142 13.32 -2.88 9.50
C GLN A 142 14.70 -2.63 8.87
N GLN A 143 15.71 -2.29 9.67
CA GLN A 143 17.06 -2.09 9.17
C GLN A 143 17.63 -3.37 8.55
N ALA A 144 17.42 -4.54 9.17
CA ALA A 144 17.84 -5.81 8.59
C ALA A 144 17.22 -6.09 7.21
N VAL A 145 15.95 -5.70 7.02
CA VAL A 145 15.29 -5.79 5.71
C VAL A 145 15.94 -4.82 4.71
N PHE A 146 16.16 -3.57 5.11
CA PHE A 146 16.77 -2.57 4.23
C PHE A 146 18.19 -2.93 3.82
N ASP A 147 19.01 -3.38 4.76
CA ASP A 147 20.39 -3.79 4.51
C ASP A 147 20.44 -4.94 3.48
N PHE A 148 19.57 -5.94 3.63
CA PHE A 148 19.47 -7.05 2.67
C PHE A 148 19.17 -6.57 1.25
N TRP A 149 18.23 -5.65 1.07
CA TRP A 149 17.82 -5.19 -0.26
C TRP A 149 18.69 -4.07 -0.84
N ALA A 150 19.49 -3.38 -0.03
CA ALA A 150 20.47 -2.40 -0.49
C ALA A 150 21.68 -3.05 -1.17
N GLU A 151 21.97 -4.33 -0.86
CA GLU A 151 23.09 -5.09 -1.41
C GLU A 151 22.76 -5.81 -2.73
N GLN A 152 21.51 -5.72 -3.21
CA GLN A 152 20.96 -6.52 -4.32
C GLN A 152 20.73 -5.74 -5.61
#